data_AF-A0A1D8URG4-F1
#
_entry.id   AF-A0A1D8URG4-F1
#
_cell.length_a   1.000
_cell.length_b   1.000
_cell.length_c   1.000
_cell.angle_alpha   90.00
_cell.angle_beta   90.00
_cell.angle_gamma   90.00
#
_symmetry.space_group_name_H-M   'P 1'
#
loop_
_entity.id
_entity.type
_entity.pdbx_description
1 polymer ?
#
loop_
_entity_poly.entity_id
_entity_poly.type
_entity_poly.pdbx_seq_one_letter_code
_entity_poly.pdbx_strand_id
1 'polypeptide(L)'
;MVWLGLLLIGALALLPLLAGLRRLRGTPSNMADERASALALYRGQLAELDRDLAGGLIDPTDYESARLEVQRRLLAADKLAEAKLNTSGRWRVGALIVALPVFAFILYIVNGHPSLPPQPHDLVAKRVDPRMAALFAKLNRQVATMTPDNPGYAQGHALLGQVEEASGQIDAALKDYRAALAVKFAPELALRIAELQSQRDGHISADSLALYRRALDAAPPNAPWRMAVEGRIATGEHDQAH
;
A
#
# COMPACT_ATOMS: atom_id res chain seq x y z
N MET A 1 21.06 1.13 18.82
CA MET A 1 22.01 0.25 18.10
C MET A 1 21.50 -0.12 16.70
N VAL A 2 20.22 -0.52 16.52
CA VAL A 2 19.64 -0.86 15.19
C VAL A 2 19.61 0.31 14.19
N TRP A 3 19.44 1.55 14.68
CA TRP A 3 19.39 2.76 13.86
C TRP A 3 20.65 3.00 13.00
N LEU A 4 21.83 2.64 13.51
CA LEU A 4 23.08 2.74 12.74
C LEU A 4 23.12 1.74 11.59
N GLY A 5 22.60 0.53 11.81
CA GLY A 5 22.45 -0.49 10.77
C GLY A 5 21.48 -0.05 9.68
N LEU A 6 20.32 0.51 10.05
CA LEU A 6 19.32 1.03 9.11
C LEU A 6 19.86 2.20 8.28
N LEU A 7 20.60 3.12 8.90
CA LEU A 7 21.25 4.22 8.18
C LEU A 7 22.31 3.71 7.19
N LEU A 8 23.09 2.71 7.58
CA LEU A 8 24.14 2.14 6.74
C LEU A 8 23.56 1.37 5.55
N ILE A 9 22.49 0.58 5.78
CA ILE A 9 21.75 -0.12 4.72
C ILE A 9 21.06 0.89 3.78
N GLY A 10 20.44 1.94 4.33
CA GLY A 10 19.84 3.02 3.54
C GLY A 10 20.86 3.75 2.67
N ALA A 11 22.04 4.05 3.22
CA ALA A 11 23.14 4.66 2.46
C ALA A 11 23.66 3.72 1.36
N LEU A 12 23.80 2.43 1.66
CA LEU A 12 24.25 1.42 0.69
C LEU A 12 23.23 1.24 -0.45
N ALA A 13 21.93 1.25 -0.14
CA ALA A 13 20.85 1.15 -1.13
C ALA A 13 20.78 2.36 -2.08
N LEU A 14 21.32 3.51 -1.67
CA LEU A 14 21.38 4.72 -2.51
C LEU A 14 22.60 4.76 -3.44
N LEU A 15 23.62 3.93 -3.23
CA LEU A 15 24.83 3.89 -4.06
C LEU A 15 24.56 3.56 -5.54
N PRO A 16 23.69 2.59 -5.90
CA PRO A 16 23.36 2.30 -7.31
C PRO A 16 22.65 3.49 -7.97
N LEU A 17 21.79 4.20 -7.21
CA LEU A 17 21.08 5.39 -7.69
C LEU A 17 22.06 6.54 -7.96
N LEU A 18 23.01 6.77 -7.05
CA LEU A 18 24.07 7.78 -7.19
C LEU A 18 25.04 7.43 -8.34
N ALA A 19 25.38 6.15 -8.50
CA ALA A 19 26.21 5.66 -9.61
C ALA A 19 25.48 5.80 -10.96
N GLY A 20 24.17 5.51 -10.99
CA GLY A 20 23.31 5.74 -12.15
C GLY A 20 23.21 7.23 -12.49
N LEU A 21 23.06 8.10 -11.49
CA LEU A 21 23.03 9.56 -11.67
C LEU A 21 24.37 10.11 -12.14
N ARG A 22 25.50 9.52 -11.71
CA ARG A 22 26.85 9.81 -12.21
C ARG A 22 27.05 9.32 -13.65
N ARG A 23 26.50 8.18 -14.04
CA ARG A 23 26.50 7.71 -15.44
C ARG A 23 25.59 8.55 -16.33
N LEU A 24 24.49 9.07 -15.79
CA LEU A 24 23.56 10.00 -16.46
C LEU A 24 24.12 11.43 -16.55
N ARG A 25 25.03 11.81 -15.65
CA ARG A 25 26.02 12.87 -15.87
C ARG A 25 27.09 12.34 -16.80
N GLY A 26 26.70 12.04 -18.05
CA GLY A 26 27.63 11.68 -19.11
C GLY A 26 28.84 12.60 -19.02
N THR A 27 30.01 12.00 -18.90
CA THR A 27 31.26 12.71 -19.02
C THR A 27 31.18 13.55 -20.30
N PRO A 28 31.40 14.88 -20.24
CA PRO A 28 31.42 15.72 -21.44
C PRO A 28 32.43 15.24 -22.49
N SER A 29 33.33 14.31 -22.12
CA SER A 29 34.24 13.61 -23.03
C SER A 29 33.51 12.79 -24.10
N ASN A 30 32.46 12.01 -23.78
CA ASN A 30 31.89 11.11 -24.79
C ASN A 30 31.22 11.85 -25.96
N MET A 31 30.54 12.97 -25.70
CA MET A 31 29.94 13.78 -26.77
C MET A 31 31.00 14.60 -27.54
N ALA A 32 32.08 15.01 -26.88
CA ALA A 32 33.21 15.68 -27.55
C ALA A 32 34.01 14.69 -28.42
N ASP A 33 34.19 13.45 -27.93
CA ASP A 33 34.87 12.36 -28.62
C ASP A 33 34.05 11.88 -29.83
N GLU A 34 32.73 11.71 -29.70
CA GLU A 34 31.84 11.37 -30.82
C GLU A 34 31.89 12.43 -31.95
N ARG A 35 31.95 13.72 -31.59
CA ARG A 35 32.10 14.82 -32.55
C ARG A 35 33.46 14.78 -33.23
N ALA A 36 34.53 14.61 -32.46
CA ALA A 36 35.89 14.52 -32.99
C ALA A 36 36.04 13.33 -33.95
N SER A 37 35.46 12.17 -33.61
CA SER A 37 35.43 10.99 -34.46
C SER A 37 34.61 11.18 -35.73
N ALA A 38 33.43 11.80 -35.66
CA ALA A 38 32.60 12.08 -36.84
C ALA A 38 33.29 13.07 -37.80
N LEU A 39 33.90 14.14 -37.26
CA LEU A 39 34.67 15.11 -38.06
C LEU A 39 35.89 14.46 -38.74
N ALA A 40 36.60 13.57 -38.03
CA ALA A 40 37.71 12.82 -38.60
C ALA A 40 37.27 11.90 -39.76
N LEU A 41 36.13 11.23 -39.61
CA LEU A 41 35.56 10.37 -40.64
C LEU A 41 35.21 11.14 -41.93
N TYR A 42 34.50 12.27 -41.81
CA TYR A 42 34.12 13.08 -42.98
C TYR A 42 35.33 13.73 -43.67
N ARG A 43 36.37 14.11 -42.92
CA ARG A 43 37.66 14.54 -43.52
C ARG A 43 38.34 13.43 -44.29
N GLY A 44 38.28 12.19 -43.78
CA GLY A 44 38.75 11.01 -44.50
C GLY A 44 38.03 10.79 -45.82
N GLN A 45 36.70 10.95 -45.85
CA GLN A 45 35.89 10.81 -47.07
C GLN A 45 36.25 11.84 -48.15
N LEU A 46 36.53 13.09 -47.76
CA LEU A 46 36.99 14.11 -48.71
C LEU A 46 38.36 13.75 -49.30
N ALA A 47 39.29 13.27 -48.48
CA ALA A 47 40.61 12.85 -48.94
C ALA A 47 40.58 11.57 -49.80
N GLU A 48 39.54 10.74 -49.67
CA GLU A 48 39.30 9.59 -50.54
C GLU A 48 38.77 10.05 -51.90
N LEU A 49 37.77 10.95 -51.93
CA LEU A 49 37.28 11.57 -53.17
C LEU A 49 38.39 12.29 -53.95
N ASP A 50 39.29 13.00 -53.26
CA ASP A 50 40.43 13.68 -53.89
C ASP A 50 41.40 12.68 -54.55
N ARG A 51 41.62 11.53 -53.91
CA ARG A 51 42.48 10.46 -54.46
C ARG A 51 41.81 9.76 -55.64
N ASP A 52 40.51 9.53 -55.58
CA ASP A 52 39.76 8.89 -56.66
C ASP A 52 39.70 9.78 -57.91
N LEU A 53 39.56 11.10 -57.72
CA LEU A 53 39.66 12.07 -58.82
C LEU A 53 41.06 12.10 -59.42
N ALA A 54 42.10 12.15 -58.58
CA ALA A 54 43.49 12.14 -59.03
C ALA A 54 43.87 10.83 -59.74
N GLY A 55 43.25 9.71 -59.35
CA GLY A 55 43.39 8.40 -59.98
C GLY A 55 42.54 8.20 -61.24
N GLY A 56 41.69 9.17 -61.59
CA GLY A 56 40.77 9.07 -62.74
C GLY A 56 39.66 8.03 -62.57
N LEU A 57 39.36 7.62 -61.34
CA LEU A 57 38.32 6.63 -61.01
C LEU A 57 36.91 7.24 -61.04
N ILE A 58 36.80 8.56 -60.89
CA ILE A 58 35.55 9.30 -60.88
C ILE A 58 35.62 10.51 -61.83
N ASP A 59 34.48 10.86 -62.43
CA ASP A 59 34.37 12.02 -63.30
C ASP A 59 34.42 13.33 -62.47
N PRO A 60 35.02 14.42 -63.00
CA PRO A 60 35.07 15.71 -62.29
C PRO A 60 33.70 16.26 -61.89
N THR A 61 32.65 15.99 -62.67
CA THR A 61 31.28 16.44 -62.37
C THR A 61 30.68 15.66 -61.20
N ASP A 62 30.92 14.35 -61.14
CA ASP A 62 30.50 13.49 -60.04
C ASP A 62 31.26 13.84 -58.75
N TYR A 63 32.57 14.13 -58.85
CA TYR A 63 33.39 14.58 -57.71
C TYR A 63 32.82 15.84 -57.05
N GLU A 64 32.52 16.89 -57.84
CA GLU A 64 31.99 18.14 -57.28
C GLU A 64 30.64 17.93 -56.58
N SER A 65 29.79 17.07 -57.15
CA SER A 65 28.49 16.73 -56.54
C SER A 65 28.64 15.99 -55.21
N ALA A 66 29.51 14.97 -55.16
CA ALA A 66 29.77 14.17 -53.96
C ALA A 66 30.45 15.00 -52.86
N ARG A 67 31.41 15.85 -53.24
CA ARG A 67 32.10 16.77 -52.33
C ARG A 67 31.13 17.73 -51.66
N LEU A 68 30.23 18.32 -52.42
CA LEU A 68 29.23 19.27 -51.91
C LEU A 68 28.25 18.59 -50.94
N GLU A 69 27.85 17.35 -51.21
CA GLU A 69 27.01 16.57 -50.31
C GLU A 69 27.71 16.25 -48.98
N VAL A 70 28.97 15.81 -49.02
CA VAL A 70 29.77 15.51 -47.81
C VAL A 70 29.96 16.78 -46.98
N GLN A 71 30.25 17.93 -47.60
CA GLN A 71 30.35 19.22 -46.92
C GLN A 71 29.02 19.65 -46.28
N ARG A 72 27.89 19.42 -46.95
CA ARG A 72 26.56 19.70 -46.39
C ARG A 72 26.26 18.81 -45.18
N ARG A 73 26.60 17.52 -45.23
CA ARG A 73 26.45 16.58 -44.11
C ARG A 73 27.35 16.96 -42.93
N LEU A 74 28.57 17.43 -43.20
CA LEU A 74 29.50 17.94 -42.21
C LEU A 74 28.92 19.15 -41.44
N LEU A 75 28.38 20.13 -42.16
CA LEU A 75 27.74 21.32 -41.58
C LEU A 75 26.47 20.97 -40.79
N ALA A 76 25.72 19.95 -41.21
CA ALA A 76 24.54 19.48 -40.50
C ALA A 76 24.90 18.76 -39.19
N ALA A 77 25.97 17.96 -39.19
CA ALA A 77 26.46 17.28 -37.99
C ALA A 77 26.96 18.27 -36.92
N ASP A 78 27.56 19.38 -37.33
CA ASP A 78 28.02 20.45 -36.43
C ASP A 78 26.85 21.14 -35.71
N LYS A 79 25.71 21.34 -36.39
CA LYS A 79 24.50 21.96 -35.81
C LYS A 79 23.76 21.07 -34.82
N LEU A 80 23.78 19.74 -35.01
CA LEU A 80 23.13 18.79 -34.09
C LEU A 80 23.84 18.72 -32.73
N ALA A 81 25.12 19.06 -32.68
CA ALA A 81 25.93 19.13 -31.46
C ALA A 81 25.61 20.34 -30.55
N GLU A 82 25.08 21.43 -31.10
CA GLU A 82 24.74 22.64 -30.33
C GLU A 82 23.35 22.62 -29.70
N ALA A 83 22.51 21.63 -30.03
CA ALA A 83 21.20 21.45 -29.41
C ALA A 83 21.36 21.02 -27.94
N LYS A 84 21.70 21.98 -27.07
CA LYS A 84 21.76 21.84 -25.62
C LYS A 84 20.41 21.33 -25.13
N LEU A 85 20.38 20.06 -24.71
CA LEU A 85 19.25 19.55 -23.94
C LEU A 85 19.09 20.43 -22.70
N ASN A 86 17.92 21.05 -22.56
CA ASN A 86 17.60 21.99 -21.50
C ASN A 86 17.66 21.29 -20.13
N THR A 87 18.83 21.29 -19.50
CA THR A 87 19.13 20.67 -18.19
C THR A 87 18.32 21.27 -17.02
N SER A 88 17.60 22.37 -17.27
CA SER A 88 16.81 23.11 -16.28
C SER A 88 15.69 22.29 -15.60
N GLY A 89 15.16 21.25 -16.24
CA GLY A 89 14.16 20.37 -15.62
C GLY A 89 14.76 19.26 -14.72
N ARG A 90 15.97 18.79 -15.04
CA ARG A 90 16.56 17.58 -14.43
C ARG A 90 17.04 17.80 -12.99
N TRP A 91 17.50 19.01 -12.67
CA TRP A 91 17.90 19.35 -11.29
C TRP A 91 16.69 19.50 -10.36
N ARG A 92 15.53 19.92 -10.87
CA ARG A 92 14.29 20.03 -10.07
C ARG A 92 13.77 18.66 -9.65
N VAL A 93 13.82 17.68 -10.56
CA VAL A 93 13.49 16.28 -10.25
C VAL A 93 14.46 15.71 -9.21
N GLY A 94 15.77 15.96 -9.38
CA GLY A 94 16.77 15.57 -8.39
C GLY A 94 16.57 16.22 -7.03
N ALA A 95 16.19 17.50 -6.99
CA ALA A 95 15.90 18.23 -5.75
C ALA A 95 14.67 17.65 -5.04
N LEU A 96 13.59 17.31 -5.78
CA LEU A 96 12.39 16.69 -5.23
C LEU A 96 12.65 15.32 -4.60
N ILE A 97 13.46 14.48 -5.23
CA ILE A 97 13.82 13.14 -4.72
C ILE A 97 14.55 13.24 -3.37
N VAL A 98 15.35 14.29 -3.15
CA VAL A 98 16.06 14.50 -1.89
C VAL A 98 15.18 15.25 -0.87
N ALA A 99 14.40 16.23 -1.32
CA ALA A 99 13.56 17.04 -0.44
C ALA A 99 12.47 16.21 0.24
N LEU A 100 11.85 15.26 -0.48
CA LEU A 100 10.76 14.44 0.05
C LEU A 100 11.15 13.59 1.28
N PRO A 101 12.23 12.78 1.27
CA PRO A 101 12.65 12.01 2.44
C PRO A 101 13.16 12.91 3.58
N VAL A 102 13.83 14.03 3.28
CA VAL A 102 14.27 14.99 4.31
C VAL A 102 13.06 15.61 5.01
N PHE A 103 12.05 16.01 4.24
CA PHE A 103 10.82 16.56 4.78
C PHE A 103 10.06 15.53 5.63
N ALA A 104 9.94 14.28 5.16
CA ALA A 104 9.36 13.19 5.93
C ALA A 104 10.11 12.94 7.25
N PHE A 105 11.44 12.99 7.23
CA PHE A 105 12.26 12.83 8.43
C PHE A 105 12.04 13.96 9.43
N ILE A 106 11.97 15.22 8.97
CA ILE A 106 11.66 16.37 9.83
C ILE A 106 10.28 16.21 10.47
N LEU A 107 9.26 15.85 9.68
CA LEU A 107 7.92 15.62 10.21
C LEU A 107 7.90 14.52 11.28
N TYR A 108 8.65 13.43 11.07
CA TYR A 108 8.78 12.35 12.04
C TYR A 108 9.45 12.79 13.35
N ILE A 109 10.47 13.64 13.30
CA ILE A 109 11.12 14.14 14.52
C ILE A 109 10.23 15.13 15.27
N VAL A 110 9.49 15.99 14.56
CA VAL A 110 8.61 17.00 15.17
C VAL A 110 7.32 16.39 15.73
N ASN A 111 6.73 15.41 15.04
CA ASN A 111 5.42 14.85 15.39
C ASN A 111 5.49 13.43 15.95
N GLY A 112 6.60 12.72 15.75
CA GLY A 112 6.78 11.35 16.21
C GLY A 112 7.39 11.28 17.61
N HIS A 113 7.45 10.07 18.15
CA HIS A 113 8.07 9.79 19.43
C HIS A 113 9.29 8.87 19.24
N PRO A 114 10.45 9.42 18.82
CA PRO A 114 11.65 8.63 18.50
C PRO A 114 12.25 7.91 19.71
N SER A 115 11.85 8.29 20.92
CA SER A 115 12.27 7.70 22.19
C SER A 115 11.41 6.52 22.64
N LEU A 116 10.35 6.15 21.91
CA LEU A 116 9.54 4.99 22.29
C LEU A 116 10.36 3.69 22.08
N PRO A 117 10.44 2.82 23.09
CA PRO A 117 11.04 1.51 22.92
C PRO A 117 10.25 0.70 21.88
N PRO A 118 10.91 -0.12 21.05
CA PRO A 118 10.22 -1.00 20.11
C PRO A 118 9.27 -1.90 20.88
N GLN A 119 7.97 -1.72 20.68
CA GLN A 119 6.97 -2.56 21.31
C GLN A 119 6.98 -3.92 20.60
N PRO A 120 7.26 -5.04 21.30
CA PRO A 120 7.05 -6.36 20.72
C PRO A 120 5.56 -6.53 20.43
N HIS A 121 5.23 -6.88 19.18
CA HIS A 121 3.85 -7.09 18.72
C HIS A 121 3.13 -8.23 19.46
N ASP A 122 3.85 -9.00 20.27
CA ASP A 122 3.32 -10.09 21.12
C ASP A 122 2.53 -9.60 22.34
N LEU A 123 2.51 -8.29 22.62
CA LEU A 123 1.68 -7.67 23.65
C LEU A 123 0.38 -7.02 23.10
N VAL A 124 0.00 -7.32 21.86
CA VAL A 124 -1.36 -7.06 21.35
C VAL A 124 -2.34 -8.15 21.80
N ALA A 125 -1.90 -9.15 22.55
CA ALA A 125 -2.75 -9.68 23.61
C ALA A 125 -2.97 -8.53 24.59
N LYS A 126 -4.04 -7.74 24.36
CA LYS A 126 -4.58 -6.76 25.31
C LYS A 126 -4.40 -7.39 26.69
N ARG A 127 -3.43 -6.94 27.48
CA ARG A 127 -3.34 -7.36 28.88
C ARG A 127 -4.63 -6.89 29.50
N VAL A 128 -5.59 -7.80 29.62
CA VAL A 128 -6.82 -7.55 30.36
C VAL A 128 -6.35 -7.15 31.74
N ASP A 129 -6.66 -5.93 32.14
CA ASP A 129 -6.29 -5.40 33.44
C ASP A 129 -6.62 -6.46 34.51
N PRO A 130 -5.69 -6.85 35.41
CA PRO A 130 -5.96 -7.85 36.44
C PRO A 130 -7.24 -7.57 37.23
N ARG A 131 -7.60 -6.30 37.41
CA ARG A 131 -8.85 -5.87 38.03
C ARG A 131 -10.07 -6.24 37.19
N MET A 132 -10.00 -6.04 35.87
CA MET A 132 -11.05 -6.43 34.93
C MET A 132 -11.19 -7.95 34.84
N ALA A 133 -10.07 -8.69 34.87
CA ALA A 133 -10.09 -10.15 34.93
C ALA A 133 -10.77 -10.66 36.21
N ALA A 134 -10.47 -10.05 37.37
CA ALA A 134 -11.12 -10.38 38.63
C ALA A 134 -12.63 -10.04 38.62
N LEU A 135 -13.02 -8.91 38.01
CA LEU A 135 -14.43 -8.53 37.85
C LEU A 135 -15.18 -9.52 36.96
N PHE A 136 -14.59 -9.91 35.83
CA PHE A 136 -15.15 -10.93 34.94
C PHE A 136 -15.31 -12.27 35.66
N ALA A 137 -14.29 -12.73 36.38
CA ALA A 137 -14.36 -13.98 37.15
C ALA A 137 -15.41 -13.93 38.28
N LYS A 138 -15.68 -12.74 38.84
CA LYS A 138 -16.77 -12.55 39.80
C LYS A 138 -18.12 -12.61 39.12
N LEU A 139 -18.29 -11.92 37.99
CA LEU A 139 -19.52 -11.93 37.20
C LEU A 139 -19.85 -13.36 36.75
N ASN A 140 -18.89 -14.09 36.20
CA ASN A 140 -19.10 -15.47 35.74
C ASN A 140 -19.61 -16.39 36.86
N ARG A 141 -18.99 -16.32 38.05
CA ARG A 141 -19.45 -17.07 39.23
C ARG A 141 -20.85 -16.68 39.67
N GLN A 142 -21.19 -15.39 39.61
CA GLN A 142 -22.52 -14.91 40.00
C GLN A 142 -23.59 -15.33 39.00
N VAL A 143 -23.30 -15.28 37.70
CA VAL A 143 -24.24 -15.71 36.65
C VAL A 143 -24.44 -17.22 36.68
N ALA A 144 -23.39 -18.00 36.96
CA ALA A 144 -23.45 -19.45 37.05
C ALA A 144 -24.39 -19.97 38.16
N THR A 145 -24.73 -19.15 39.16
CA THR A 145 -25.71 -19.50 40.21
C THR A 145 -27.12 -19.02 39.91
N MET A 146 -27.34 -18.27 38.81
CA MET A 146 -28.66 -17.79 38.41
C MET A 146 -29.37 -18.82 37.53
N THR A 147 -30.69 -18.91 37.68
CA THR A 147 -31.58 -19.62 36.76
C THR A 147 -32.20 -18.64 35.77
N PRO A 148 -32.75 -19.10 34.61
CA PRO A 148 -33.41 -18.24 33.63
C PRO A 148 -34.55 -17.38 34.19
N ASP A 149 -35.21 -17.83 35.27
CA ASP A 149 -36.28 -17.08 35.95
C ASP A 149 -35.76 -15.87 36.75
N ASN A 150 -34.46 -15.80 37.02
CA ASN A 150 -33.85 -14.69 37.73
C ASN A 150 -33.82 -13.45 36.82
N PRO A 151 -34.33 -12.28 37.25
CA PRO A 151 -34.31 -11.05 36.46
C PRO A 151 -32.92 -10.62 35.97
N GLY A 152 -31.86 -10.98 36.71
CA GLY A 152 -30.47 -10.68 36.38
C GLY A 152 -29.81 -11.66 35.41
N TYR A 153 -30.43 -12.81 35.13
CA TYR A 153 -29.82 -13.87 34.31
C TYR A 153 -29.49 -13.38 32.90
N ALA A 154 -30.47 -12.80 32.20
CA ALA A 154 -30.29 -12.34 30.83
C ALA A 154 -29.22 -11.24 30.73
N GLN A 155 -29.25 -10.28 31.66
CA GLN A 155 -28.27 -9.19 31.70
C GLN A 155 -26.86 -9.70 32.02
N GLY A 156 -26.74 -10.66 32.95
CA GLY A 156 -25.47 -11.26 33.32
C GLY A 156 -24.80 -11.97 32.16
N HIS A 157 -25.54 -12.83 31.46
CA HIS A 157 -25.06 -13.49 30.24
C HIS A 157 -24.74 -12.48 29.12
N ALA A 158 -25.55 -11.44 28.92
CA ALA A 158 -25.25 -10.41 27.92
C ALA A 158 -23.93 -9.68 28.22
N LEU A 159 -23.63 -9.40 29.49
CA LEU A 159 -22.37 -8.76 29.88
C LEU A 159 -21.17 -9.69 29.74
N LEU A 160 -21.31 -10.98 30.10
CA LEU A 160 -20.26 -11.97 29.89
C LEU A 160 -19.91 -12.06 28.40
N GLY A 161 -20.92 -12.19 27.53
CA GLY A 161 -20.71 -12.27 26.09
C GLY A 161 -19.99 -11.05 25.51
N GLN A 162 -20.26 -9.83 26.02
CA GLN A 162 -19.53 -8.62 25.59
C GLN A 162 -18.04 -8.66 25.93
N VAL A 163 -17.69 -9.14 27.12
CA VAL A 163 -16.29 -9.24 27.54
C VAL A 163 -15.56 -10.34 26.79
N GLU A 164 -16.23 -11.46 26.56
CA GLU A 164 -15.70 -12.59 25.81
C GLU A 164 -15.46 -12.23 24.35
N GLU A 165 -16.42 -11.55 23.72
CA GLU A 165 -16.28 -11.05 22.35
C GLU A 165 -15.13 -10.06 22.24
N ALA A 166 -15.02 -9.09 23.16
CA ALA A 166 -13.93 -8.11 23.17
C ALA A 166 -12.54 -8.76 23.35
N SER A 167 -12.52 -9.98 23.90
CA SER A 167 -11.33 -10.82 24.11
C SER A 167 -11.11 -11.83 22.98
N GLY A 168 -11.94 -11.82 21.94
CA GLY A 168 -11.87 -12.73 20.79
C GLY A 168 -12.38 -14.15 21.04
N GLN A 169 -13.03 -14.41 22.18
CA GLN A 169 -13.59 -15.72 22.52
C GLN A 169 -15.01 -15.86 21.93
N ILE A 170 -15.09 -15.99 20.60
CA ILE A 170 -16.34 -15.92 19.84
C ILE A 170 -17.35 -16.99 20.26
N ASP A 171 -16.93 -18.24 20.44
CA ASP A 171 -17.85 -19.34 20.80
C ASP A 171 -18.45 -19.18 22.21
N ALA A 172 -17.66 -18.69 23.16
CA ALA A 172 -18.14 -18.37 24.51
C ALA A 172 -19.17 -17.23 24.45
N ALA A 173 -18.83 -16.16 23.72
CA ALA A 173 -19.72 -15.02 23.56
C ALA A 173 -21.06 -15.42 22.93
N LEU A 174 -21.04 -16.26 21.89
CA LEU A 174 -22.25 -16.78 21.26
C LEU A 174 -23.12 -17.61 22.21
N LYS A 175 -22.50 -18.43 23.06
CA LYS A 175 -23.22 -19.21 24.07
C LYS A 175 -23.96 -18.30 25.05
N ASP A 176 -23.27 -17.30 25.59
CA ASP A 176 -23.83 -16.40 26.58
C ASP A 176 -24.88 -15.45 25.98
N TYR A 177 -24.62 -14.89 24.79
CA TYR A 177 -25.62 -14.10 24.09
C TYR A 177 -26.90 -14.89 23.77
N ARG A 178 -26.79 -16.16 23.38
CA ARG A 178 -27.97 -17.02 23.16
C ARG A 178 -28.75 -17.28 24.45
N ALA A 179 -28.05 -17.49 25.57
CA ALA A 179 -28.71 -17.64 26.87
C ALA A 179 -29.49 -16.38 27.26
N ALA A 180 -28.92 -15.19 27.02
CA ALA A 180 -29.60 -13.93 27.24
C ALA A 180 -30.81 -13.73 26.30
N LEU A 181 -30.64 -14.02 25.01
CA LEU A 181 -31.70 -13.90 24.00
C LEU A 181 -32.88 -14.84 24.27
N ALA A 182 -32.62 -16.02 24.85
CA ALA A 182 -33.64 -17.02 25.17
C ALA A 182 -34.61 -16.55 26.27
N VAL A 183 -34.15 -15.73 27.22
CA VAL A 183 -35.01 -15.17 28.27
C VAL A 183 -35.88 -14.04 27.73
N LYS A 184 -35.28 -13.13 26.97
CA LYS A 184 -36.00 -12.03 26.32
C LYS A 184 -35.40 -11.75 24.96
N PHE A 185 -36.22 -11.93 23.93
CA PHE A 185 -35.83 -11.59 22.58
C PHE A 185 -35.57 -10.07 22.47
N ALA A 186 -34.39 -9.72 21.98
CA ALA A 186 -33.97 -8.35 21.69
C ALA A 186 -33.41 -8.34 20.25
N PRO A 187 -34.00 -7.55 19.33
CA PRO A 187 -33.58 -7.55 17.92
C PRO A 187 -32.09 -7.27 17.75
N GLU A 188 -31.55 -6.28 18.45
CA GLU A 188 -30.14 -5.90 18.36
C GLU A 188 -29.19 -7.01 18.82
N LEU A 189 -29.58 -7.77 19.84
CA LEU A 189 -28.80 -8.91 20.32
C LEU A 189 -28.86 -10.08 19.32
N ALA A 190 -30.01 -10.33 18.71
CA ALA A 190 -30.15 -11.32 17.65
C ALA A 190 -29.27 -10.98 16.44
N LEU A 191 -29.21 -9.70 16.04
CA LEU A 191 -28.31 -9.22 14.98
C LEU A 191 -26.84 -9.44 15.34
N ARG A 192 -26.45 -9.12 16.59
CA ARG A 192 -25.08 -9.34 17.06
C ARG A 192 -24.67 -10.80 17.01
N ILE A 193 -25.57 -11.70 17.43
CA ILE A 193 -25.36 -13.15 17.36
C ILE A 193 -25.21 -13.61 15.91
N ALA A 194 -26.10 -13.17 15.01
CA ALA A 194 -26.04 -13.53 13.59
C ALA A 194 -24.75 -13.06 12.92
N GLU A 195 -24.30 -11.86 13.27
CA GLU A 195 -23.05 -11.29 12.76
C GLU A 195 -21.84 -12.08 13.24
N LEU A 196 -21.75 -12.37 14.54
CA LEU A 196 -20.67 -13.17 15.12
C LEU A 196 -20.62 -14.59 14.53
N GLN A 197 -21.77 -15.22 14.33
CA GLN A 197 -21.85 -16.52 13.66
C GLN A 197 -21.33 -16.44 12.23
N SER A 198 -21.78 -15.43 11.47
CA SER A 198 -21.38 -15.28 10.07
C SER A 198 -19.88 -15.00 9.92
N GLN A 199 -19.29 -14.24 10.85
CA GLN A 199 -17.84 -13.99 10.88
C GLN A 199 -17.05 -15.25 11.23
N ARG A 200 -17.51 -16.02 12.21
CA ARG A 200 -16.87 -17.28 12.61
C ARG A 200 -16.93 -18.31 11.49
N ASP A 201 -18.08 -18.43 10.83
CA ASP A 201 -18.34 -19.44 9.81
C ASP A 201 -17.83 -19.01 8.42
N GLY A 202 -17.54 -17.71 8.22
CA GLY A 202 -17.07 -17.13 6.96
C GLY A 202 -18.16 -16.89 5.90
N HIS A 203 -19.41 -17.26 6.19
CA HIS A 203 -20.58 -17.10 5.33
C HIS A 203 -21.84 -16.87 6.18
N ILE A 204 -22.97 -16.47 5.56
CA ILE A 204 -24.24 -16.37 6.28
C ILE A 204 -24.95 -17.72 6.28
N SER A 205 -24.91 -18.42 7.41
CA SER A 205 -25.60 -19.70 7.59
C SER A 205 -27.13 -19.54 7.69
N ALA A 206 -27.87 -20.64 7.57
CA ALA A 206 -29.33 -20.65 7.74
C ALA A 206 -29.77 -20.12 9.11
N ASP A 207 -29.02 -20.45 10.16
CA ASP A 207 -29.28 -19.99 11.52
C ASP A 207 -29.08 -18.47 11.64
N SER A 208 -27.98 -17.94 11.10
CA SER A 208 -27.73 -16.48 11.05
C SER A 208 -28.81 -15.77 10.25
N LEU A 209 -29.21 -16.32 9.11
CA LEU A 209 -30.26 -15.76 8.25
C LEU A 209 -31.61 -15.70 8.96
N ALA A 210 -31.97 -16.75 9.69
CA ALA A 210 -33.19 -16.77 10.49
C ALA A 210 -33.18 -15.71 11.61
N LEU A 211 -32.03 -15.49 12.24
CA LEU A 211 -31.88 -14.43 13.24
C LEU A 211 -32.00 -13.03 12.64
N TYR A 212 -31.39 -12.78 11.47
CA TYR A 212 -31.54 -11.51 10.76
C TYR A 212 -32.99 -11.20 10.41
N ARG A 213 -33.73 -12.17 9.86
CA ARG A 213 -35.15 -12.04 9.53
C ARG A 213 -35.99 -11.73 10.78
N ARG A 214 -35.83 -12.54 11.82
CA ARG A 214 -36.58 -12.36 13.07
C ARG A 214 -36.30 -11.02 13.75
N ALA A 215 -35.06 -10.53 13.67
CA ALA A 215 -34.71 -9.21 14.18
C ALA A 215 -35.38 -8.09 13.36
N LEU A 216 -35.41 -8.22 12.03
CA LEU A 216 -36.07 -7.24 11.14
C LEU A 216 -37.59 -7.18 11.35
N ASP A 217 -38.22 -8.33 11.57
CA ASP A 217 -39.66 -8.43 11.85
C ASP A 217 -40.05 -7.73 13.16
N ALA A 218 -39.18 -7.86 14.17
CA ALA A 218 -39.37 -7.23 15.48
C ALA A 218 -38.87 -5.78 15.54
N ALA A 219 -38.30 -5.24 14.46
CA ALA A 219 -37.67 -3.92 14.44
C ALA A 219 -38.71 -2.79 14.35
N PRO A 220 -38.51 -1.67 15.06
CA PRO A 220 -39.27 -0.44 14.81
C PRO A 220 -39.15 0.01 13.34
N PRO A 221 -40.18 0.66 12.76
CA PRO A 221 -40.15 1.11 11.36
C PRO A 221 -38.97 2.06 11.06
N ASN A 222 -38.52 2.82 12.04
CA ASN A 222 -37.45 3.81 11.94
C ASN A 222 -36.10 3.31 12.49
N ALA A 223 -35.93 1.99 12.70
CA ALA A 223 -34.66 1.47 13.19
C ALA A 223 -33.54 1.73 12.15
N PRO A 224 -32.43 2.38 12.56
CA PRO A 224 -31.40 2.85 11.62
C PRO A 224 -30.65 1.71 10.93
N TRP A 225 -30.74 0.49 11.46
CA TRP A 225 -30.07 -0.70 10.96
C TRP A 225 -30.92 -1.54 9.99
N ARG A 226 -32.20 -1.22 9.74
CA ARG A 226 -33.07 -2.05 8.86
C ARG A 226 -32.45 -2.32 7.49
N MET A 227 -32.02 -1.27 6.80
CA MET A 227 -31.42 -1.37 5.47
C MET A 227 -30.18 -2.26 5.44
N ALA A 228 -29.34 -2.19 6.49
CA ALA A 228 -28.15 -3.03 6.58
C ALA A 228 -28.53 -4.51 6.77
N VAL A 229 -29.56 -4.79 7.57
CA VAL A 229 -30.06 -6.16 7.81
C VAL A 229 -30.72 -6.73 6.55
N GLU A 230 -31.51 -5.95 5.82
CA GLU A 230 -32.08 -6.34 4.53
C GLU A 230 -30.98 -6.74 3.52
N GLY A 231 -29.90 -5.98 3.48
CA GLY A 231 -28.72 -6.32 2.68
C GLY A 231 -28.09 -7.66 3.09
N ARG A 232 -27.94 -7.92 4.39
CA ARG A 232 -27.41 -9.20 4.91
C ARG A 232 -28.33 -10.37 4.56
N ILE A 233 -29.65 -10.18 4.64
CA ILE A 233 -30.64 -11.20 4.27
C ILE A 233 -30.51 -11.54 2.78
N ALA A 234 -30.44 -10.52 1.91
CA ALA A 234 -30.28 -10.73 0.47
C ALA A 234 -28.98 -11.48 0.13
N THR A 235 -27.86 -11.17 0.81
CA THR A 235 -26.61 -11.92 0.65
C THR A 235 -26.77 -13.38 1.08
N GLY A 236 -27.35 -13.63 2.26
CA GLY A 236 -27.50 -15.00 2.76
C GLY A 236 -28.48 -15.86 1.93
N GLU A 237 -29.50 -15.25 1.32
CA GLU A 237 -30.39 -15.94 0.38
C GLU A 237 -29.67 -16.36 -0.91
N HIS A 238 -28.73 -15.56 -1.38
CA HIS A 238 -27.89 -15.90 -2.53
C HIS A 238 -26.93 -17.05 -2.21
N ASP A 239 -26.29 -17.01 -1.03
CA ASP A 239 -25.36 -18.04 -0.57
C ASP A 239 -26.03 -19.42 -0.40
N GLN A 240 -27.35 -19.48 -0.13
CA GLN A 240 -28.10 -20.74 -0.03
C GLN A 240 -28.61 -21.29 -1.36
N ALA A 241 -28.61 -20.49 -2.42
CA ALA A 241 -29.08 -20.89 -3.74
C ALA A 241 -28.01 -21.63 -4.57
N HIS A 242 -26.77 -21.68 -4.08
CA HIS A 242 -25.61 -22.28 -4.74
C HIS A 242 -25.09 -23.51 -3.98
#